data_AF-A0A0F8ESV7-F1
#
_entry.id   AF-A0A0F8ESV7-F1
#
_cell.length_a   1.000
_cell.length_b   1.000
_cell.length_c   1.000
_cell.angle_alpha   90.00
_cell.angle_beta   90.00
_cell.angle_gamma   90.00
#
_symmetry.space_group_name_H-M   'P 1'
#
loop_
_entity.id
_entity.type
_entity.pdbx_description
1 polymer ?
#
loop_
_entity_poly.entity_id
_entity_poly.type
_entity_poly.pdbx_seq_one_letter_code
_entity_poly.pdbx_strand_id
1 'polypeptide(L)'
;MSNYGYSLLEAECLRAINTVGLDAQVGFLHEMTPCKNSLAYDLQEPFRFLVDLAVINLIESGAMETKDFIRTENYNLRLKPTGARKIFNEFTNMLNKKVSYQGKESTWSYVIFLKVRELAHYLTSKKEKMDFVKPEYEIERIDSQEIRQKILNISYVDWKKLGFSKGTLHYMKQNARSDKPFTLNAHVLERVNKWDNLVSSQK
;
A
#
# COMPACT_ATOMS: atom_id res chain seq x y z
N MET A 1 -0.93 -12.81 -9.53
CA MET A 1 -0.98 -11.34 -9.52
C MET A 1 0.32 -10.78 -8.95
N SER A 2 0.69 -11.17 -7.72
CA SER A 2 1.91 -10.71 -7.04
C SER A 2 3.18 -10.90 -7.86
N ASN A 3 3.41 -12.07 -8.48
CA ASN A 3 4.61 -12.30 -9.32
C ASN A 3 4.77 -11.25 -10.43
N TYR A 4 3.67 -10.84 -11.06
CA TYR A 4 3.68 -9.82 -12.11
C TYR A 4 4.02 -8.44 -11.51
N GLY A 5 3.41 -8.09 -10.38
CA GLY A 5 3.73 -6.84 -9.67
C GLY A 5 5.18 -6.78 -9.19
N TYR A 6 5.74 -7.87 -8.65
CA TYR A 6 7.15 -7.92 -8.26
C TYR A 6 8.08 -7.81 -9.47
N SER A 7 7.70 -8.36 -10.62
CA SER A 7 8.46 -8.16 -11.87
C SER A 7 8.47 -6.69 -12.31
N LEU A 8 7.36 -5.96 -12.10
CA LEU A 8 7.32 -4.51 -12.35
C LEU A 8 8.18 -3.73 -11.34
N LEU A 9 8.15 -4.12 -10.06
CA LEU A 9 9.01 -3.53 -9.05
C LEU A 9 10.49 -3.80 -9.31
N GLU A 10 10.84 -5.00 -9.79
CA GLU A 10 12.19 -5.35 -10.24
C GLU A 10 12.67 -4.38 -11.32
N ALA A 11 11.84 -4.11 -12.33
CA ALA A 11 12.17 -3.18 -13.40
C ALA A 11 12.44 -1.75 -12.89
N GLU A 12 11.63 -1.27 -11.93
CA GLU A 12 11.84 0.05 -11.30
C GLU A 12 13.13 0.09 -10.46
N CYS A 13 13.44 -0.98 -9.72
CA CYS A 13 14.68 -1.09 -8.95
C CYS A 13 15.90 -1.12 -9.88
N LEU A 14 15.86 -1.90 -10.96
CA LEU A 14 16.91 -1.94 -11.98
C LEU A 14 17.15 -0.59 -12.62
N ARG A 15 16.06 0.13 -12.95
CA ARG A 15 16.16 1.50 -13.48
C ARG A 15 16.87 2.42 -12.47
N ALA A 16 16.50 2.35 -11.20
CA ALA A 16 17.11 3.17 -10.16
C ALA A 16 18.60 2.85 -9.94
N ILE A 17 18.96 1.56 -9.89
CA ILE A 17 20.34 1.06 -9.79
C ILE A 17 21.19 1.59 -10.93
N ASN A 18 20.71 1.43 -12.18
CA ASN A 18 21.43 1.89 -13.36
C ASN A 18 21.60 3.41 -13.37
N THR A 19 20.60 4.16 -12.90
CA THR A 19 20.65 5.63 -12.87
C THR A 19 21.76 6.16 -11.93
N VAL A 20 22.05 5.45 -10.84
CA VAL A 20 23.11 5.86 -9.90
C VAL A 20 24.47 5.24 -10.23
N GLY A 21 24.54 4.33 -11.19
CA GLY A 21 25.77 3.66 -11.63
C GLY A 21 26.21 2.50 -10.72
N LEU A 22 25.29 1.86 -9.99
CA LEU A 22 25.59 0.63 -9.23
C LEU A 22 25.47 -0.61 -10.14
N ASP A 23 26.18 -1.68 -9.81
CA ASP A 23 26.07 -2.96 -10.52
C ASP A 23 24.89 -3.78 -9.95
N ALA A 24 23.92 -4.09 -10.81
CA ALA A 24 22.73 -4.85 -10.43
C ALA A 24 23.04 -6.30 -10.03
N GLN A 25 24.18 -6.86 -10.45
CA GLN A 25 24.53 -8.26 -10.20
C GLN A 25 25.12 -8.47 -8.80
N VAL A 26 25.70 -7.42 -8.21
CA VAL A 26 26.40 -7.49 -6.92
C VAL A 26 25.48 -7.08 -5.78
N GLY A 27 24.76 -8.06 -5.23
CA GLY A 27 23.93 -7.92 -4.03
C GLY A 27 24.73 -8.19 -2.74
N PHE A 28 24.17 -7.76 -1.63
CA PHE A 28 24.68 -7.97 -0.27
C PHE A 28 23.97 -9.10 0.47
N LEU A 29 22.65 -9.26 0.26
CA LEU A 29 21.82 -10.24 0.98
C LEU A 29 21.58 -11.51 0.16
N HIS A 30 21.13 -11.37 -1.09
CA HIS A 30 20.83 -12.52 -1.93
C HIS A 30 22.12 -13.12 -2.51
N GLU A 31 22.41 -14.38 -2.18
CA GLU A 31 23.43 -15.17 -2.88
C GLU A 31 22.78 -15.86 -4.09
N MET A 32 23.08 -15.36 -5.28
CA MET A 32 22.43 -15.79 -6.52
C MET A 32 23.46 -16.31 -7.51
N THR A 33 23.00 -17.18 -8.42
CA THR A 33 23.81 -17.64 -9.54
C THR A 33 24.33 -16.45 -10.37
N PRO A 34 25.51 -16.56 -11.00
CA PRO A 34 26.04 -15.52 -11.87
C PRO A 34 25.00 -15.03 -12.90
N CYS A 35 25.07 -13.74 -13.26
CA CYS A 35 24.17 -13.07 -14.20
C CYS A 35 22.74 -12.79 -13.71
N LYS A 36 22.41 -13.06 -12.44
CA LYS A 36 21.16 -12.61 -11.83
C LYS A 36 21.30 -11.23 -11.20
N ASN A 37 20.20 -10.48 -11.16
CA ASN A 37 20.14 -9.12 -10.62
C ASN A 37 20.06 -9.12 -9.09
N SER A 38 21.10 -9.61 -8.42
CA SER A 38 21.05 -9.83 -6.97
C SER A 38 20.76 -8.56 -6.18
N LEU A 39 21.40 -7.44 -6.54
CA LEU A 39 21.14 -6.14 -5.89
C LEU A 39 19.71 -5.64 -6.12
N ALA A 40 19.10 -5.98 -7.25
CA ALA A 40 17.70 -5.62 -7.50
C ALA A 40 16.75 -6.39 -6.59
N TYR A 41 17.07 -7.64 -6.24
CA TYR A 41 16.28 -8.41 -5.27
C TYR A 41 16.46 -7.88 -3.85
N ASP A 42 17.68 -7.51 -3.45
CA ASP A 42 17.92 -6.85 -2.16
C ASP A 42 17.12 -5.55 -2.03
N LEU A 43 17.14 -4.73 -3.08
CA LEU A 43 16.44 -3.45 -3.11
C LEU A 43 14.93 -3.59 -3.27
N GLN A 44 14.42 -4.73 -3.73
CA GLN A 44 12.99 -4.97 -3.74
C GLN A 44 12.42 -5.07 -2.32
N GLU A 45 13.15 -5.70 -1.39
CA GLU A 45 12.63 -6.06 -0.06
C GLU A 45 11.99 -4.87 0.68
N PRO A 46 12.62 -3.68 0.79
CA PRO A 46 12.00 -2.53 1.45
C PRO A 46 10.74 -1.99 0.77
N PHE A 47 10.51 -2.30 -0.51
CA PHE A 47 9.41 -1.76 -1.31
C PHE A 47 8.37 -2.80 -1.75
N ARG A 48 8.54 -4.08 -1.38
CA ARG A 48 7.59 -5.17 -1.72
C ARG A 48 6.16 -4.85 -1.30
N PHE A 49 6.01 -4.16 -0.18
CA PHE A 49 4.71 -3.76 0.35
C PHE A 49 3.89 -2.93 -0.65
N LEU A 50 4.51 -2.18 -1.58
CA LEU A 50 3.79 -1.42 -2.61
C LEU A 50 3.01 -2.34 -3.56
N VAL A 51 3.62 -3.49 -3.91
CA VAL A 51 2.98 -4.52 -4.75
C VAL A 51 1.89 -5.23 -3.97
N ASP A 52 2.16 -5.57 -2.71
CA ASP A 52 1.20 -6.28 -1.87
C ASP A 52 -0.07 -5.44 -1.67
N LEU A 53 0.09 -4.16 -1.38
CA LEU A 53 -1.02 -3.20 -1.28
C LEU A 53 -1.77 -3.06 -2.61
N ALA A 54 -1.07 -2.98 -3.75
CA ALA A 54 -1.73 -2.92 -5.06
C ALA A 54 -2.59 -4.18 -5.33
N VAL A 55 -2.09 -5.36 -4.97
CA VAL A 55 -2.83 -6.62 -5.12
C VAL A 55 -4.01 -6.67 -4.17
N ILE A 56 -3.84 -6.26 -2.91
CA ILE A 56 -4.93 -6.18 -1.92
C ILE A 56 -6.02 -5.24 -2.41
N ASN A 57 -5.68 -4.03 -2.90
CA ASN A 57 -6.64 -3.07 -3.42
C ASN A 57 -7.47 -3.65 -4.59
N LEU A 58 -6.84 -4.42 -5.50
CA LEU A 58 -7.54 -5.08 -6.61
C LEU A 58 -8.49 -6.18 -6.15
N ILE A 59 -8.13 -6.89 -5.09
CA ILE A 59 -8.98 -7.93 -4.48
C ILE A 59 -10.16 -7.27 -3.75
N GLU A 60 -9.89 -6.27 -2.91
CA GLU A 60 -10.90 -5.54 -2.13
C GLU A 60 -11.90 -4.79 -3.02
N SER A 61 -11.44 -4.19 -4.12
CA SER A 61 -12.31 -3.53 -5.11
C SER A 61 -13.12 -4.51 -5.98
N GLY A 62 -12.80 -5.81 -5.94
CA GLY A 62 -13.41 -6.81 -6.82
C GLY A 62 -13.13 -6.55 -8.31
N ALA A 63 -12.07 -5.80 -8.65
CA ALA A 63 -11.78 -5.41 -10.02
C ALA A 63 -11.31 -6.59 -10.89
N MET A 64 -10.83 -7.68 -10.29
CA MET A 64 -10.33 -8.86 -10.98
C MET A 64 -11.42 -9.91 -11.16
N GLU A 65 -11.57 -10.43 -12.38
CA GLU A 65 -12.55 -11.45 -12.72
C GLU A 65 -11.88 -12.72 -13.24
N THR A 66 -12.59 -13.86 -13.22
CA THR A 66 -12.08 -15.13 -13.76
C THR A 66 -11.67 -15.02 -15.24
N LYS A 67 -12.33 -14.14 -16.01
CA LYS A 67 -12.01 -13.89 -17.42
C LYS A 67 -10.61 -13.31 -17.65
N ASP A 68 -10.03 -12.67 -16.64
CA ASP A 68 -8.70 -12.04 -16.70
C ASP A 68 -7.55 -13.04 -16.55
N PHE A 69 -7.86 -14.33 -16.35
CA PHE A 69 -6.88 -15.40 -16.17
C PHE A 69 -7.03 -16.47 -17.24
N ILE A 70 -5.91 -17.13 -17.54
CA ILE A 70 -5.84 -18.35 -18.36
C ILE A 70 -5.29 -19.46 -17.48
N ARG A 71 -5.96 -20.61 -17.50
CA ARG A 71 -5.41 -21.83 -16.92
C ARG A 71 -4.61 -22.56 -18.01
N THR A 72 -3.34 -22.80 -17.72
CA THR A 72 -2.47 -23.60 -18.58
C THR A 72 -2.75 -25.09 -18.40
N GLU A 73 -2.27 -25.91 -19.33
CA GLU A 73 -2.42 -27.38 -19.31
C GLU A 73 -1.84 -28.01 -18.03
N ASN A 74 -0.75 -27.45 -17.50
CA ASN A 74 -0.14 -27.85 -16.22
C ASN A 74 -0.87 -27.29 -15.00
N TYR A 75 -2.14 -26.88 -15.15
CA TYR A 75 -2.97 -26.28 -14.11
C TYR A 75 -2.45 -24.98 -13.47
N ASN A 76 -1.41 -24.35 -14.01
CA ASN A 76 -0.93 -23.05 -13.56
C ASN A 76 -1.80 -21.91 -14.10
N LEU A 77 -1.91 -20.82 -13.34
CA LEU A 77 -2.61 -19.60 -13.75
C LEU A 77 -1.66 -18.59 -14.39
N ARG A 78 -2.07 -18.02 -15.52
CA ARG A 78 -1.40 -16.89 -16.18
C ARG A 78 -2.37 -15.73 -16.36
N LEU A 79 -1.85 -14.52 -16.33
CA LEU A 79 -2.63 -13.31 -16.56
C LEU A 79 -2.89 -13.12 -18.06
N LYS A 80 -4.12 -12.74 -18.42
CA LYS A 80 -4.42 -12.18 -19.73
C LYS A 80 -3.97 -10.72 -19.81
N PRO A 81 -3.87 -10.15 -21.02
CA PRO A 81 -3.58 -8.73 -21.20
C PRO A 81 -4.51 -7.80 -20.39
N THR A 82 -5.79 -8.15 -20.23
CA THR A 82 -6.76 -7.37 -19.43
C THR A 82 -6.38 -7.34 -17.95
N GLY A 83 -6.08 -8.50 -17.36
CA GLY A 83 -5.63 -8.61 -15.97
C GLY A 83 -4.27 -7.96 -15.74
N ALA A 84 -3.32 -8.16 -16.65
CA ALA A 84 -2.01 -7.52 -16.60
C ALA A 84 -2.12 -5.99 -16.61
N ARG A 85 -3.01 -5.43 -17.45
CA ARG A 85 -3.27 -3.98 -17.48
C ARG A 85 -3.88 -3.45 -16.19
N LYS A 86 -4.83 -4.17 -15.58
CA LYS A 86 -5.41 -3.81 -14.28
C LYS A 86 -4.34 -3.74 -13.19
N ILE A 87 -3.47 -4.74 -13.12
CA ILE A 87 -2.36 -4.79 -12.15
C ILE A 87 -1.36 -3.67 -12.40
N PHE A 88 -0.97 -3.45 -13.66
CA PHE A 88 -0.06 -2.39 -14.03
C PHE A 88 -0.59 -1.00 -13.62
N ASN A 89 -1.87 -0.73 -13.89
CA ASN A 89 -2.49 0.53 -13.53
C ASN A 89 -2.51 0.74 -12.01
N GLU A 90 -2.90 -0.27 -11.23
CA GLU A 90 -2.95 -0.15 -9.77
C GLU A 90 -1.55 -0.03 -9.16
N PHE A 91 -0.57 -0.78 -9.67
CA PHE A 91 0.82 -0.63 -9.25
C PHE A 91 1.36 0.77 -9.55
N THR A 92 1.05 1.32 -10.74
CA THR A 92 1.42 2.69 -11.12
C THR A 92 0.76 3.72 -10.20
N ASN A 93 -0.51 3.51 -9.83
CA ASN A 93 -1.20 4.36 -8.85
C ASN A 93 -0.47 4.33 -7.50
N MET A 94 -0.09 3.15 -7.01
CA MET A 94 0.66 3.00 -5.76
C MET A 94 2.04 3.68 -5.82
N LEU A 95 2.78 3.54 -6.93
CA LEU A 95 4.07 4.21 -7.12
C LEU A 95 3.96 5.74 -7.16
N ASN A 96 2.84 6.26 -7.66
CA ASN A 96 2.59 7.70 -7.76
C ASN A 96 1.99 8.30 -6.48
N LYS A 97 1.63 7.49 -5.48
CA LYS A 97 1.24 8.01 -4.16
C LYS A 97 2.41 8.79 -3.57
N LYS A 98 2.07 9.92 -2.96
CA LYS A 98 3.04 10.81 -2.32
C LYS A 98 3.30 10.37 -0.89
N VAL A 99 4.54 10.58 -0.46
CA VAL A 99 5.00 10.41 0.90
C VAL A 99 5.93 11.57 1.23
N SER A 100 5.84 12.08 2.47
CA SER A 100 6.75 13.10 2.95
C SER A 100 8.09 12.46 3.32
N TYR A 101 9.16 12.89 2.65
CA TYR A 101 10.50 12.40 2.93
C TYR A 101 11.51 13.55 2.86
N GLN A 102 12.33 13.70 3.91
CA GLN A 102 13.33 14.77 4.03
C GLN A 102 12.75 16.19 3.85
N GLY A 103 11.54 16.42 4.37
CA GLY A 103 10.86 17.72 4.30
C GLY A 103 10.25 18.07 2.93
N LYS A 104 10.20 17.11 1.99
CA LYS A 104 9.54 17.28 0.68
C LYS A 104 8.53 16.17 0.44
N GLU A 105 7.40 16.51 -0.17
CA GLU A 105 6.51 15.50 -0.73
C GLU A 105 7.13 14.89 -1.99
N SER A 106 7.27 13.58 -2.00
CA SER A 106 7.86 12.81 -3.11
C SER A 106 6.98 11.61 -3.44
N THR A 107 6.97 11.16 -4.69
CA THR A 107 6.30 9.91 -5.05
C THR A 107 7.12 8.71 -4.60
N TRP A 108 6.49 7.56 -4.37
CA TRP A 108 7.21 6.32 -4.06
C TRP A 108 8.22 5.92 -5.13
N SER A 109 7.92 6.14 -6.41
CA SER A 109 8.90 5.93 -7.50
C SER A 109 10.16 6.78 -7.32
N TYR A 110 10.01 8.04 -6.91
CA TYR A 110 11.16 8.90 -6.61
C TYR A 110 11.87 8.50 -5.31
N VAL A 111 11.13 8.03 -4.30
CA VAL A 111 11.72 7.52 -3.04
C VAL A 111 12.62 6.31 -3.29
N ILE A 112 12.21 5.38 -4.17
CA ILE A 112 13.06 4.25 -4.59
C ILE A 112 14.38 4.79 -5.14
N PHE A 113 14.33 5.72 -6.09
CA PHE A 113 15.54 6.37 -6.62
C PHE A 113 16.39 7.03 -5.53
N LEU A 114 15.78 7.80 -4.63
CA LEU A 114 16.49 8.45 -3.52
C LEU A 114 17.21 7.42 -2.64
N LYS A 115 16.58 6.28 -2.36
CA LYS A 115 17.15 5.23 -1.51
C LYS A 115 18.32 4.52 -2.15
N VAL A 116 18.22 4.21 -3.43
CA VAL A 116 19.34 3.65 -4.18
C VAL A 116 20.50 4.65 -4.27
N ARG A 117 20.21 5.95 -4.42
CA ARG A 117 21.24 7.00 -4.37
C ARG A 117 21.89 7.12 -3.00
N GLU A 118 21.12 6.98 -1.92
CA GLU A 118 21.66 6.94 -0.56
C GLU A 118 22.58 5.73 -0.34
N LEU A 119 22.24 4.57 -0.93
CA LEU A 119 23.11 3.39 -0.92
C LEU A 119 24.44 3.69 -1.61
N ALA A 120 24.40 4.26 -2.81
CA ALA A 120 25.62 4.62 -3.55
C ALA A 120 26.49 5.62 -2.77
N HIS A 121 25.89 6.62 -2.12
CA HIS A 121 26.60 7.57 -1.27
C HIS A 121 27.19 6.92 -0.01
N TYR A 122 26.51 5.93 0.56
CA TYR A 122 27.01 5.17 1.68
C TYR A 122 28.23 4.32 1.30
N LEU A 123 28.15 3.60 0.16
CA LEU A 123 29.25 2.79 -0.36
C LEU A 123 30.48 3.62 -0.74
N THR A 124 30.28 4.87 -1.18
CA THR A 124 31.37 5.81 -1.51
C THR A 124 31.81 6.67 -0.32
N SER A 125 31.36 6.36 0.90
CA SER A 125 31.66 7.10 2.14
C SER A 125 31.29 8.58 2.12
N LYS A 126 30.45 9.03 1.16
CA LYS A 126 29.88 10.39 1.14
C LYS A 126 28.78 10.57 2.18
N LYS A 127 28.22 9.47 2.69
CA LYS A 127 27.19 9.45 3.74
C LYS A 127 27.56 8.38 4.76
N GLU A 128 27.62 8.74 6.05
CA GLU A 128 28.02 7.82 7.12
C GLU A 128 26.91 6.86 7.56
N LYS A 129 25.64 7.27 7.41
CA LYS A 129 24.47 6.50 7.88
C LYS A 129 23.48 6.28 6.76
N MET A 130 22.97 5.05 6.70
CA MET A 130 21.95 4.64 5.76
C MET A 130 20.83 3.91 6.51
N ASP A 131 19.60 4.13 6.07
CA ASP A 131 18.41 3.45 6.59
C ASP A 131 17.41 3.27 5.45
N PHE A 132 16.77 2.10 5.36
CA PHE A 132 15.69 1.79 4.42
C PHE A 132 14.30 1.84 5.07
N VAL A 133 14.20 1.95 6.40
CA VAL A 133 12.91 1.98 7.12
C VAL A 133 12.16 3.27 6.81
N LYS A 134 12.85 4.41 6.79
CA LYS A 134 12.23 5.71 6.44
C LYS A 134 12.24 5.95 4.94
N PRO A 135 11.19 6.50 4.31
CA PRO A 135 9.94 6.90 4.93
C PRO A 135 9.05 5.69 5.25
N GLU A 136 8.36 5.77 6.39
CA GLU A 136 7.39 4.75 6.80
C GLU A 136 6.11 4.90 5.96
N TYR A 137 5.49 3.78 5.61
CA TYR A 137 4.18 3.79 4.96
C TYR A 137 3.07 3.91 6.01
N GLU A 138 2.33 5.01 5.99
CA GLU A 138 1.18 5.21 6.87
C GLU A 138 -0.07 4.56 6.26
N ILE A 139 -0.64 3.58 6.97
CA ILE A 139 -1.91 2.94 6.58
C ILE A 139 -3.06 3.79 7.13
N GLU A 140 -3.57 4.72 6.32
CA GLU A 140 -4.80 5.44 6.64
C GLU A 140 -6.04 4.63 6.21
N ARG A 141 -6.46 3.65 7.02
CA ARG A 141 -7.72 2.89 6.80
C ARG A 141 -8.84 3.36 7.71
N ILE A 142 -9.94 3.77 7.10
CA ILE A 142 -11.14 4.31 7.78
C ILE A 142 -12.15 3.21 8.15
N ASP A 143 -11.91 1.98 7.70
CA ASP A 143 -12.80 0.83 7.89
C ASP A 143 -12.20 -0.26 8.79
N SER A 144 -11.26 0.14 9.66
CA SER A 144 -10.64 -0.76 10.63
C SER A 144 -11.69 -1.46 11.50
N GLN A 145 -11.35 -2.63 12.03
CA GLN A 145 -12.26 -3.37 12.91
C GLN A 145 -12.63 -2.55 14.16
N GLU A 146 -11.72 -1.70 14.64
CA GLU A 146 -11.98 -0.75 15.71
C GLU A 146 -13.08 0.25 15.31
N ILE A 147 -12.98 0.89 14.15
CA ILE A 147 -13.99 1.84 13.66
C ILE A 147 -15.33 1.13 13.43
N ARG A 148 -15.31 -0.10 12.89
CA ARG A 148 -16.53 -0.92 12.72
C ARG A 148 -17.23 -1.16 14.05
N GLN A 149 -16.50 -1.59 15.08
CA GLN A 149 -17.08 -1.82 16.40
C GLN A 149 -17.59 -0.53 17.03
N LYS A 150 -16.87 0.59 16.89
CA LYS A 150 -17.35 1.91 17.32
C LYS A 150 -18.70 2.24 16.69
N ILE A 151 -18.82 2.15 15.36
CA ILE A 151 -20.07 2.42 14.64
C ILE A 151 -21.21 1.51 15.13
N LEU A 152 -20.94 0.23 15.39
CA LEU A 152 -21.96 -0.72 15.85
C LEU A 152 -22.45 -0.40 17.26
N ASN A 153 -21.55 0.06 18.14
CA ASN A 153 -21.82 0.36 19.54
C ASN A 153 -22.54 1.71 19.76
N ILE A 154 -22.40 2.67 18.84
CA ILE A 154 -23.08 3.97 18.94
C ILE A 154 -24.61 3.78 19.03
N SER A 155 -25.23 4.36 20.07
CA SER A 155 -26.69 4.37 20.21
C SER A 155 -27.33 5.40 19.28
N TYR A 156 -28.56 5.15 18.83
CA TYR A 156 -29.31 6.13 18.03
C TYR A 156 -29.59 7.44 18.80
N VAL A 157 -29.60 7.41 20.13
CA VAL A 157 -29.82 8.58 20.98
C VAL A 157 -28.58 9.46 20.99
N ASP A 158 -27.41 8.87 21.23
CA ASP A 158 -26.15 9.62 21.26
C ASP A 158 -25.78 10.16 19.89
N TRP A 159 -26.07 9.40 18.83
CA TRP A 159 -25.92 9.87 17.46
C TRP A 159 -26.81 11.07 17.13
N LYS A 160 -28.04 11.09 17.66
CA LYS A 160 -28.94 12.24 17.49
C LYS A 160 -28.45 13.46 18.26
N LYS A 161 -27.87 13.28 19.47
CA LYS A 161 -27.24 14.37 20.24
C LYS A 161 -26.05 14.99 19.49
N LEU A 162 -25.32 14.18 18.71
CA LEU A 162 -24.27 14.63 17.80
C LEU A 162 -24.80 15.33 16.53
N GLY A 163 -26.11 15.52 16.38
CA GLY A 163 -26.70 16.37 15.34
C GLY A 163 -26.94 15.71 13.98
N PHE A 164 -27.05 14.38 13.90
CA PHE A 164 -27.30 13.67 12.64
C PHE A 164 -28.63 12.91 12.59
N SER A 165 -29.06 12.62 11.36
CA SER A 165 -30.22 11.78 11.10
C SER A 165 -29.95 10.33 11.51
N LYS A 166 -31.00 9.67 12.02
CA LYS A 166 -30.97 8.23 12.33
C LYS A 166 -30.64 7.37 11.09
N GLY A 167 -31.04 7.84 9.90
CA GLY A 167 -30.76 7.16 8.63
C GLY A 167 -29.27 7.04 8.32
N THR A 168 -28.48 8.07 8.66
CA THR A 168 -27.02 8.04 8.47
C THR A 168 -26.37 6.93 9.29
N LEU A 169 -26.73 6.82 10.58
CA LEU A 169 -26.21 5.74 11.44
C LEU A 169 -26.70 4.37 10.99
N HIS A 170 -27.94 4.26 10.55
CA HIS A 170 -28.48 3.00 10.04
C HIS A 170 -27.64 2.46 8.88
N TYR A 171 -27.34 3.32 7.88
CA TYR A 171 -26.50 2.96 6.75
C TYR A 171 -25.06 2.63 7.16
N MET A 172 -24.48 3.41 8.08
CA MET A 172 -23.14 3.14 8.62
C MET A 172 -23.09 1.78 9.35
N LYS A 173 -24.10 1.44 10.14
CA LYS A 173 -24.18 0.13 10.81
C LYS A 173 -24.34 -1.00 9.81
N GLN A 174 -25.09 -0.80 8.72
CA GLN A 174 -25.20 -1.78 7.64
C GLN A 174 -23.84 -2.04 6.99
N ASN A 175 -23.08 -0.98 6.66
CA ASN A 175 -21.75 -1.09 6.09
C ASN A 175 -20.74 -1.72 7.07
N ALA A 176 -20.79 -1.33 8.35
CA ALA A 176 -19.90 -1.88 9.37
C ALA A 176 -20.12 -3.38 9.63
N ARG A 177 -21.36 -3.88 9.44
CA ARG A 177 -21.70 -5.31 9.50
C ARG A 177 -21.25 -6.10 8.28
N SER A 178 -21.05 -5.44 7.14
CA SER A 178 -20.57 -6.11 5.93
C SER A 178 -19.06 -6.27 5.99
N ASP A 179 -18.50 -7.39 5.56
CA ASP A 179 -17.04 -7.57 5.45
C ASP A 179 -16.40 -6.76 4.31
N LYS A 180 -17.18 -5.95 3.59
CA LYS A 180 -16.68 -5.10 2.51
C LYS A 180 -16.07 -3.81 3.06
N PRO A 181 -15.01 -3.29 2.43
CA PRO A 181 -14.47 -1.98 2.77
C PRO A 181 -15.53 -0.89 2.52
N PHE A 182 -15.52 0.14 3.37
CA PHE A 182 -16.40 1.29 3.21
C PHE A 182 -15.64 2.58 3.51
N THR A 183 -16.10 3.68 2.94
CA THR A 183 -15.55 5.01 3.23
C THR A 183 -16.50 5.77 4.14
N LEU A 184 -15.93 6.67 4.94
CA LEU A 184 -16.68 7.66 5.70
C LEU A 184 -16.28 9.04 5.21
N ASN A 185 -17.26 9.92 5.04
CA ASN A 185 -16.98 11.33 4.79
C ASN A 185 -16.21 11.92 5.99
N ALA A 186 -15.28 12.85 5.73
CA ALA A 186 -14.45 13.46 6.77
C ALA A 186 -15.25 13.98 7.98
N HIS A 187 -16.38 14.64 7.72
CA HIS A 187 -17.28 15.17 8.76
C HIS A 187 -17.97 14.07 9.59
N VAL A 188 -18.22 12.90 9.00
CA VAL A 188 -18.78 11.73 9.72
C VAL A 188 -17.68 11.10 10.58
N LEU A 189 -16.47 10.92 10.03
CA LEU A 189 -15.33 10.36 10.73
C LEU A 189 -14.93 11.20 11.95
N GLU A 190 -14.85 12.52 11.81
CA GLU A 190 -14.53 13.44 12.91
C GLU A 190 -15.49 13.27 14.10
N ARG A 191 -16.78 13.05 13.82
CA ARG A 191 -17.80 12.92 14.86
C ARG A 191 -17.88 11.52 15.46
N VAL A 192 -17.58 10.47 14.70
CA VAL A 192 -17.35 9.12 15.25
C VAL A 192 -16.20 9.19 16.26
N ASN A 193 -15.11 9.88 15.91
CA ASN A 193 -13.98 10.08 16.84
C ASN A 193 -14.35 10.96 18.05
N LYS A 194 -15.24 11.97 17.89
CA LYS A 194 -15.75 12.77 19.03
C LYS A 194 -16.62 11.95 19.99
N TRP A 195 -17.30 10.90 19.52
CA TRP A 195 -18.09 10.03 20.40
C TRP A 195 -17.22 9.32 21.43
N ASP A 196 -16.01 8.88 21.05
CA ASP A 196 -15.07 8.25 21.99
C ASP A 196 -14.80 9.18 23.19
N ASN A 197 -14.54 10.46 22.92
CA ASN A 197 -14.30 11.47 23.96
C ASN A 197 -15.50 11.68 24.89
N LEU A 198 -16.73 11.58 24.37
CA LEU A 198 -17.96 11.72 25.17
C LEU A 198 -18.22 10.50 26.06
N VAL A 199 -17.94 9.29 25.57
CA VAL A 199 -18.10 8.04 26.33
C VAL A 199 -17.03 7.91 27.40
N SER A 200 -15.79 8.32 27.12
CA SER A 200 -14.72 8.34 28.13
C SER A 200 -14.91 9.43 29.19
N SER A 201 -15.67 10.49 28.91
CA SER A 201 -16.03 11.52 29.90
C SER A 201 -17.23 11.16 30.79
N GLN A 202 -17.90 10.04 30.51
CA GLN A 202 -19.04 9.53 31.29
C GLN A 202 -18.69 8.31 32.16
N LYS A 203 -17.43 7.85 32.10
CA LYS A 203 -16.84 6.87 33.03
C LYS A 203 -16.06 7.60 34.11
#